data_AF-A0A180EUM6-F1
#
_entry.id   AF-A0A180EUM6-F1
#
_cell.length_a   1.000
_cell.length_b   1.000
_cell.length_c   1.000
_cell.angle_alpha   90.00
_cell.angle_beta   90.00
_cell.angle_gamma   90.00
#
_symmetry.space_group_name_H-M   'P 1'
#
loop_
_entity.id
_entity.type
_entity.pdbx_description
1 polymer ?
#
loop_
_entity_poly.entity_id
_entity_poly.type
_entity_poly.pdbx_seq_one_letter_code
_entity_poly.pdbx_strand_id
1 'polypeptide(L)' 'MENKKQKQELLNRDEYIFILSQIARGEVKEYVDLDKRVIPTCADRIHAGDTISKMQHWEHWKYSKGDD' A
#
# COMPACT_ATOMS: atom_id res chain seq x y z
N MET A 1 -4.83 20.13 29.60
CA MET A 1 -3.80 19.82 28.59
C MET A 1 -4.09 18.44 28.06
N GLU A 2 -4.79 18.35 26.93
CA GLU A 2 -5.17 17.07 26.32
C GLU A 2 -3.95 16.40 25.68
N ASN A 3 -3.68 15.16 26.08
CA ASN A 3 -2.72 14.28 25.44
C ASN A 3 -3.16 14.02 23.99
N LYS A 4 -2.63 14.79 23.04
CA LYS A 4 -2.68 14.50 21.60
C LYS A 4 -1.78 13.32 21.24
N LYS A 5 -1.94 12.17 21.92
CA LYS A 5 -1.52 10.89 21.35
C LYS A 5 -2.51 10.62 20.24
N GLN A 6 -2.11 10.93 19.00
CA GLN A 6 -2.78 10.46 17.79
C GLN A 6 -3.09 8.98 18.00
N LYS A 7 -4.38 8.69 18.14
CA LYS A 7 -4.89 7.33 18.16
C LYS A 7 -4.56 6.80 16.78
N GLN A 8 -3.51 5.99 16.66
CA GLN A 8 -3.16 5.32 15.42
C GLN A 8 -4.30 4.33 15.19
N GLU A 9 -5.32 4.75 14.43
CA GLU A 9 -6.42 3.88 14.06
C GLU A 9 -5.82 2.71 13.29
N LEU A 10 -5.90 1.53 13.90
CA LEU A 10 -5.48 0.30 13.27
C LEU A 10 -6.45 0.03 12.13
N LEU A 11 -6.00 0.26 10.90
CA LEU A 11 -6.73 -0.10 9.69
C LEU A 11 -6.98 -1.60 9.69
N ASN A 12 -8.20 -2.00 9.33
CA ASN A 12 -8.47 -3.40 9.03
C ASN A 12 -7.83 -3.81 7.69
N ARG A 13 -7.81 -5.11 7.40
CA ARG A 13 -7.14 -5.65 6.19
C ARG A 13 -7.69 -5.05 4.90
N ASP A 14 -9.00 -4.90 4.79
CA ASP A 14 -9.65 -4.41 3.56
C ASP A 14 -9.43 -2.91 3.38
N GLU A 15 -9.46 -2.13 4.47
CA GLU A 15 -9.10 -0.72 4.48
C GLU A 15 -7.64 -0.50 4.05
N TYR A 16 -6.73 -1.35 4.53
CA TYR A 16 -5.33 -1.29 4.16
C TYR A 16 -5.11 -1.64 2.68
N ILE A 17 -5.74 -2.70 2.18
CA ILE A 17 -5.70 -3.08 0.76
C ILE A 17 -6.28 -1.97 -0.11
N PHE A 18 -7.38 -1.34 0.32
CA PHE A 18 -8.01 -0.23 -0.41
C PHE A 18 -7.04 0.95 -0.58
N ILE A 19 -6.37 1.36 0.51
CA ILE A 19 -5.38 2.45 0.47
C ILE A 19 -4.21 2.09 -0.45
N LEU A 20 -3.63 0.89 -0.32
CA LEU A 20 -2.56 0.44 -1.22
C LEU A 20 -3.02 0.44 -2.68
N SER A 21 -4.27 0.09 -2.95
CA SER A 21 -4.83 0.06 -4.30
C SER A 21 -4.97 1.45 -4.90
N GLN A 22 -5.25 2.48 -4.08
CA GLN A 22 -5.25 3.88 -4.53
C GLN A 22 -3.83 4.36 -4.87
N ILE A 23 -2.83 3.97 -4.07
CA ILE A 23 -1.42 4.28 -4.33
C ILE A 23 -0.96 3.61 -5.62
N ALA A 24 -1.18 2.29 -5.75
CA ALA A 24 -0.76 1.52 -6.92
C ALA A 24 -1.36 2.06 -8.24
N ARG A 25 -2.63 2.50 -8.22
CA ARG A 25 -3.30 3.12 -9.37
C ARG A 25 -2.87 4.57 -9.63
N GLY A 26 -2.08 5.18 -8.76
CA GLY A 26 -1.62 6.56 -8.89
C GLY A 26 -2.70 7.61 -8.59
N GLU A 27 -3.72 7.27 -7.82
CA GLU A 27 -4.80 8.19 -7.43
C GLU A 27 -4.38 9.10 -6.27
N VAL A 28 -3.40 8.65 -5.48
CA VAL A 28 -2.82 9.44 -4.39
C VAL A 28 -1.86 10.48 -4.95
N LYS A 29 -2.17 11.76 -4.71
CA LYS A 29 -1.34 12.89 -5.15
C LYS A 29 -0.27 13.26 -4.12
N GLU A 30 -0.60 13.13 -2.85
CA GLU A 30 0.30 13.37 -1.72
C GLU A 30 -0.12 12.51 -0.52
N TYR A 31 0.84 12.14 0.32
CA TYR A 31 0.59 11.54 1.63
C TYR A 31 1.57 12.12 2.67
N VAL A 32 1.24 11.94 3.94
CA VAL A 32 2.09 12.39 5.05
C VAL A 32 3.01 11.26 5.47
N ASP A 33 4.31 11.52 5.42
CA ASP A 33 5.36 10.64 5.94
C ASP A 33 6.31 11.46 6.81
N LEU A 34 6.49 11.06 8.07
CA LEU A 34 7.32 11.75 9.06
C LEU A 34 7.09 13.29 9.08
N ASP A 35 5.81 13.69 9.15
CA ASP A 35 5.34 15.08 9.14
C ASP A 35 5.64 15.87 7.84
N LYS A 36 6.07 15.20 6.78
CA LYS A 36 6.32 15.80 5.47
C LYS A 36 5.27 15.33 4.46
N ARG A 37 4.84 16.24 3.60
CA ARG A 37 4.04 15.88 2.42
C ARG A 37 4.96 15.31 1.36
N VAL A 38 4.70 14.08 0.96
CA VAL A 38 5.46 13.34 -0.05
C VAL A 38 4.55 13.04 -1.23
N ILE A 39 5.09 13.19 -2.45
CA ILE A 39 4.41 12.80 -3.68
C ILE A 39 4.79 11.34 -3.97
N PRO A 40 3.82 10.42 -4.13
CA PRO A 40 4.11 9.03 -4.44
C PRO A 40 4.96 8.88 -5.71
N THR A 41 6.11 8.24 -5.54
CA THR A 41 7.03 7.88 -6.61
C THR A 41 6.57 6.61 -7.33
N CYS A 42 7.19 6.28 -8.46
CA CYS A 42 6.95 4.99 -9.12
C CYS A 42 7.32 3.80 -8.20
N ALA A 43 8.33 3.95 -7.34
CA ALA A 43 8.73 2.91 -6.40
C ALA A 43 7.62 2.62 -5.37
N ASP A 44 6.95 3.66 -4.88
CA ASP A 44 5.83 3.52 -3.93
C ASP A 44 4.65 2.77 -4.55
N ARG A 45 4.36 3.04 -5.83
CA ARG A 45 3.29 2.35 -6.57
C ARG A 45 3.60 0.87 -6.77
N ILE A 46 4.84 0.55 -7.15
CA ILE A 46 5.31 -0.83 -7.30
C ILE A 46 5.26 -1.55 -5.96
N HIS A 47 5.74 -0.91 -4.89
CA HIS A 47 5.70 -1.49 -3.56
C HIS A 47 4.28 -1.75 -3.06
N ALA A 48 3.34 -0.84 -3.33
CA ALA A 48 1.94 -1.03 -2.98
C ALA A 48 1.33 -2.22 -3.73
N GLY A 49 1.60 -2.35 -5.04
CA GLY A 49 1.15 -3.49 -5.84
C GLY A 49 1.74 -4.82 -5.38
N ASP A 50 3.05 -4.84 -5.09
CA ASP A 50 3.75 -6.01 -4.52
C ASP A 50 3.10 -6.41 -3.19
N THR A 51 2.90 -5.47 -2.28
CA THR A 51 2.29 -5.73 -0.97
C THR A 51 0.88 -6.32 -1.08
N ILE A 52 0.04 -5.79 -1.99
CA ILE A 52 -1.30 -6.36 -2.25
C ILE A 52 -1.18 -7.81 -2.74
N SER A 53 -0.26 -8.08 -3.67
CA SER A 53 0.00 -9.43 -4.18
C SER A 53 0.34 -10.42 -3.06
N LYS A 54 1.25 -10.05 -2.14
CA LYS A 54 1.58 -10.88 -0.96
C LYS A 54 0.38 -11.12 -0.07
N MET A 55 -0.38 -10.07 0.21
CA MET A 55 -1.57 -10.14 1.08
C MET A 55 -2.70 -10.98 0.50
N GLN A 56 -2.80 -11.08 -0.83
CA GLN A 56 -3.78 -11.89 -1.53
C GLN A 56 -3.26 -13.28 -1.88
N HIS A 57 -2.07 -13.65 -1.40
CA HIS A 57 -1.39 -14.91 -1.73
C HIS A 57 -1.11 -15.07 -3.23
N TRP A 58 -1.03 -13.97 -3.97
CA TRP A 58 -0.75 -13.94 -5.41
C TRP A 58 0.74 -14.23 -5.71
N GLU A 59 1.60 -14.22 -4.69
CA GLU A 59 3.00 -14.69 -4.78
C GLU A 59 3.13 -16.14 -5.26
N HIS A 60 2.06 -16.94 -5.18
CA HIS A 60 2.04 -18.31 -5.71
C HIS A 60 1.82 -18.40 -7.21
N TRP A 61 1.44 -17.31 -7.87
CA TRP A 61 1.38 -17.26 -9.34
C TRP A 61 2.79 -16.99 -9.84
N LYS A 62 3.66 -18.00 -9.65
CA LYS A 62 4.80 -18.17 -10.55
C LYS A 62 4.22 -18.08 -11.95
N TYR A 63 4.81 -17.23 -12.77
CA TYR A 63 4.82 -17.47 -14.21
C TYR A 63 5.18 -18.95 -14.36
N SER A 64 4.20 -19.80 -14.68
CA SER A 64 4.50 -21.02 -15.41
C SER A 64 4.98 -20.49 -16.75
N LYS A 65 6.27 -20.12 -16.82
CA LYS A 65 6.99 -20.20 -18.08
C LYS A 65 6.67 -21.59 -18.59
N GLY A 66 6.04 -21.62 -19.77
CA GLY A 66 5.53 -22.83 -20.38
C GLY A 66 6.52 -23.96 -20.23
N ASP A 67 6.00 -25.06 -19.72
CA ASP A 67 6.24 -26.40 -20.22
C ASP A 67 5.13 -27.26 -19.58
N ASP A 68 4.02 -27.32 -20.31
CA ASP A 68 3.39 -28.56 -20.78
C ASP A 68 2.46 -28.23 -21.96
#